data_AF-X1HTA8-F1
#
_entry.id   AF-X1HTA8-F1
#
_cell.length_a   1.000
_cell.length_b   1.000
_cell.length_c   1.000
_cell.angle_alpha   90.00
_cell.angle_beta   90.00
_cell.angle_gamma   90.00
#
_symmetry.space_group_name_H-M   'P 1'
#
loop_
_entity.id
_entity.type
_entity.pdbx_description
1 polymer ?
#
loop_
_entity_poly.entity_id
_entity_poly.type
_entity_poly.pdbx_seq_one_letter_code
_entity_poly.pdbx_strand_id
1 'polypeptide(L)'
;MLKNIGTWKLKFQNQSLFDDICPECNSKRIIYDENRGQMICEHCGLVTKEKYIDKGPEWRAFDADQKKKRTRVGAPMTYLIHDMGLSTMIDWKNKDIYGKEIPAKLRGQIYRLRKWQSRIRVSDATERNLTFALSELDRMASNLDLAKNLRETAAKIYRDAVDAHLIRGRSIEGVAAASLYAACRIYKI
;
A
#
# COMPACT_ATOMS: atom_id res chain seq x y z
N MET A 1 37.78 -3.33 13.85
CA MET A 1 37.08 -4.06 12.76
C MET A 1 35.74 -3.40 12.47
N LEU A 2 35.75 -2.24 11.80
CA LEU A 2 34.52 -1.57 11.32
C LEU A 2 34.35 -1.94 9.85
N LYS A 3 33.62 -3.03 9.57
CA LYS A 3 33.30 -3.41 8.20
C LYS A 3 32.11 -2.57 7.72
N ASN A 4 32.39 -1.76 6.69
CA ASN A 4 31.48 -1.07 5.78
C ASN A 4 30.02 -1.53 5.85
N ILE A 5 29.19 -0.72 6.50
CA ILE A 5 27.73 -0.79 6.35
C ILE A 5 27.44 -0.28 4.94
N GLY A 6 27.33 -1.21 4.00
CA GLY A 6 27.06 -0.94 2.60
C GLY A 6 25.86 -0.01 2.46
N THR A 7 26.00 0.99 1.59
CA THR A 7 24.93 1.87 1.18
C THR A 7 23.80 1.04 0.59
N TRP A 8 22.73 0.83 1.36
CA TRP A 8 21.49 0.25 0.89
C TRP A 8 20.82 1.25 -0.07
N LYS A 9 21.28 1.29 -1.32
CA LYS A 9 20.49 1.82 -2.41
C LYS A 9 19.28 0.90 -2.52
N LEU A 10 18.14 1.33 -1.97
CA LEU A 10 16.83 0.78 -2.27
C LEU A 10 16.71 0.75 -3.79
N LYS A 11 16.96 -0.42 -4.39
CA LYS A 11 16.59 -0.69 -5.76
C LYS A 11 15.06 -0.72 -5.74
N PHE A 12 14.44 0.42 -6.01
CA PHE A 12 13.08 0.44 -6.52
C PHE A 12 13.11 -0.35 -7.83
N GLN A 13 12.90 -1.66 -7.74
CA GLN A 13 12.56 -2.47 -8.89
C GLN A 13 11.12 -2.11 -9.25
N ASN A 14 10.96 -1.00 -9.98
CA ASN A 14 9.77 -0.80 -10.79
C ASN A 14 9.81 -1.88 -11.87
N GLN A 15 9.07 -2.95 -11.63
CA GLN A 15 8.86 -4.00 -12.62
C GLN A 15 7.72 -3.55 -13.55
N SER A 16 8.01 -3.56 -14.87
CA SER A 16 7.30 -2.98 -16.03
C SER A 16 7.51 -1.46 -16.21
N LEU A 17 8.00 -0.94 -17.33
CA LEU A 17 7.64 -1.23 -18.72
C LEU A 17 8.83 -1.07 -19.69
N PHE A 18 8.94 -1.96 -20.67
CA PHE A 18 9.78 -1.81 -21.88
C PHE A 18 9.14 -0.81 -22.88
N ASP A 19 8.67 0.36 -22.42
CA ASP A 19 7.86 1.28 -23.24
C ASP A 19 8.41 2.71 -23.35
N ASP A 20 9.55 3.01 -22.73
CA ASP A 20 10.11 4.38 -22.72
C ASP A 20 11.09 4.64 -23.88
N ILE A 21 11.18 3.74 -24.86
CA ILE A 21 12.12 3.87 -25.99
C ILE A 21 11.36 3.74 -27.30
N CYS A 22 11.52 4.74 -28.17
CA CYS A 22 10.95 4.71 -29.50
C CYS A 22 11.63 3.64 -30.37
N PRO A 23 10.90 2.74 -31.05
CA PRO A 23 11.49 1.68 -31.87
C PRO A 23 12.25 2.19 -33.10
N GLU A 24 11.85 3.34 -33.66
CA GLU A 24 12.46 3.90 -34.88
C GLU A 24 13.76 4.69 -34.62
N CYS A 25 13.73 5.63 -33.67
CA CYS A 25 14.88 6.52 -33.42
C CYS A 25 15.61 6.24 -32.10
N ASN A 26 15.20 5.21 -31.37
CA ASN A 26 15.79 4.79 -30.09
C ASN A 26 15.84 5.90 -29.01
N SER A 27 15.05 6.95 -29.17
CA SER A 27 14.98 8.09 -28.25
C SER A 27 14.11 7.75 -27.04
N LYS A 28 14.45 8.34 -25.89
CA LYS A 28 13.71 8.17 -24.61
C LYS A 28 12.67 9.24 -24.33
N ARG A 29 12.51 10.18 -25.28
CA ARG A 29 11.64 11.34 -25.11
C ARG A 29 10.28 11.05 -25.74
N ILE A 30 9.40 10.47 -24.94
CA ILE A 30 8.01 10.20 -25.32
C ILE A 30 7.11 11.14 -24.52
N ILE A 31 6.29 11.90 -25.24
CA ILE A 31 5.34 12.88 -24.71
C ILE A 31 3.95 12.26 -24.74
N TYR A 32 3.13 12.57 -23.73
CA TYR A 32 1.72 12.20 -23.71
C TYR A 32 0.88 13.36 -24.25
N ASP A 33 0.12 13.12 -25.32
CA ASP A 33 -0.91 14.03 -25.80
C ASP A 33 -2.24 13.72 -25.12
N GLU A 34 -2.61 14.55 -24.13
CA GLU A 34 -3.86 14.44 -23.37
C GLU A 34 -5.11 14.55 -24.25
N ASN A 35 -5.07 15.32 -25.33
CA ASN A 35 -6.25 15.54 -26.17
C ASN A 35 -6.60 14.30 -27.00
N ARG A 36 -5.58 13.55 -27.42
CA ARG A 36 -5.73 12.36 -28.27
C ARG A 36 -5.58 11.04 -27.50
N GLY A 37 -5.07 11.08 -26.27
CA GLY A 37 -4.77 9.89 -25.47
C GLY A 37 -3.61 9.08 -26.04
N GLN A 38 -2.62 9.75 -26.65
CA GLN A 38 -1.53 9.12 -27.41
C GLN A 38 -0.17 9.35 -26.77
N MET A 39 0.73 8.37 -26.87
CA MET A 39 2.13 8.50 -26.53
C MET A 39 2.94 8.72 -27.81
N ILE A 40 3.54 9.90 -27.95
CA ILE A 40 4.20 10.36 -29.17
C ILE A 40 5.68 10.58 -28.88
N CYS A 41 6.55 10.07 -29.74
CA CYS A 41 7.97 10.36 -29.68
C CYS A 41 8.26 11.81 -30.12
N GLU A 42 8.93 12.60 -29.28
CA GLU A 42 9.27 14.00 -29.56
C GLU A 42 10.21 14.13 -30.77
N HIS A 43 11.10 13.14 -30.97
CA HIS A 43 12.16 13.23 -31.97
C HIS A 43 11.71 12.85 -33.40
N CYS A 44 10.83 11.85 -33.55
CA CYS A 44 10.42 11.35 -34.87
C CYS A 44 8.91 11.42 -35.12
N GLY A 45 8.11 11.84 -34.14
CA GLY A 45 6.66 11.94 -34.25
C GLY A 45 5.92 10.59 -34.25
N LEU A 46 6.63 9.48 -34.05
CA LEU A 46 6.01 8.15 -34.01
C LEU A 46 5.06 8.02 -32.82
N VAL A 47 3.82 7.64 -33.09
CA VAL A 47 2.86 7.26 -32.06
C VAL A 47 3.20 5.85 -31.58
N THR A 48 3.74 5.75 -30.36
CA THR A 48 4.11 4.46 -29.76
C THR A 48 2.89 3.75 -29.18
N LYS A 49 1.91 4.50 -28.67
CA LYS A 49 0.63 3.98 -28.17
C LYS A 49 -0.51 4.93 -28.53
N GLU A 50 -1.57 4.40 -29.12
CA GLU A 50 -2.72 5.21 -29.56
C GLU A 50 -3.85 5.31 -28.53
N LYS A 51 -3.99 4.32 -27.65
CA LYS A 51 -5.07 4.24 -26.65
C LYS A 51 -4.46 4.13 -25.25
N TYR A 52 -3.84 5.20 -24.79
CA TYR A 52 -3.38 5.26 -23.42
C TYR A 52 -4.59 5.31 -22.47
N ILE A 53 -4.67 4.33 -21.57
CA ILE A 53 -5.71 4.28 -20.55
C ILE A 53 -5.20 5.04 -19.34
N ASP A 54 -5.88 6.13 -18.97
CA ASP A 54 -5.63 6.79 -17.69
C ASP A 54 -5.99 5.84 -16.54
N LYS A 55 -5.04 5.68 -15.60
CA LYS A 55 -5.20 4.86 -14.39
C LYS A 55 -5.68 5.68 -13.20
N GLY A 56 -5.86 6.99 -13.39
CA GLY A 56 -6.44 7.90 -12.41
C GLY A 56 -7.92 7.62 -12.14
N PRO A 57 -8.50 8.28 -11.13
CA PRO A 57 -9.92 8.20 -10.84
C PRO A 57 -10.73 8.72 -12.03
N GLU A 58 -11.66 7.92 -12.54
CA GLU A 58 -12.57 8.34 -13.61
C GLU A 58 -13.57 9.40 -13.15
N TRP A 59 -13.74 9.54 -11.83
CA TRP A 59 -14.60 10.50 -11.19
C TRP A 59 -13.81 11.69 -10.63
N ARG A 60 -14.41 12.87 -10.73
CA ARG A 60 -13.91 14.08 -10.06
C ARG A 60 -14.61 14.24 -8.72
N ALA A 61 -13.85 14.51 -7.66
CA ALA A 61 -14.39 14.89 -6.36
C ALA A 61 -13.58 16.05 -5.80
N PHE A 62 -14.29 17.04 -5.27
CA PHE A 62 -13.70 18.20 -4.60
C PHE A 62 -13.66 18.01 -3.08
N ASP A 63 -14.69 17.33 -2.56
CA ASP A 63 -14.84 17.06 -1.13
C ASP A 63 -14.69 15.57 -0.83
N ALA A 64 -14.30 15.28 0.42
CA ALA A 64 -14.18 13.91 0.92
C ALA A 64 -15.52 13.13 0.84
N ASP A 65 -16.65 13.81 0.99
CA ASP A 65 -17.97 13.17 0.95
C ASP A 65 -18.39 12.80 -0.48
N GLN A 66 -18.10 13.68 -1.45
CA GLN A 66 -18.26 13.37 -2.87
C GLN A 66 -17.35 12.21 -3.29
N LYS A 67 -16.11 12.18 -2.78
CA LYS A 67 -15.16 11.10 -3.01
C LYS A 67 -15.76 9.76 -2.61
N LYS A 68 -16.27 9.66 -1.37
CA LYS A 68 -16.88 8.42 -0.84
C LYS A 68 -18.08 7.95 -1.67
N LYS A 69 -18.93 8.86 -2.14
CA LYS A 69 -20.12 8.52 -2.93
C LYS A 69 -19.80 8.08 -4.37
N ARG A 70 -18.75 8.64 -4.97
CA ARG A 70 -18.37 8.36 -6.37
C ARG A 70 -17.39 7.21 -6.52
N THR A 71 -16.64 6.87 -5.48
CA THR A 71 -15.69 5.75 -5.53
C THR A 71 -16.47 4.45 -5.74
N ARG A 72 -16.22 3.76 -6.86
CA ARG A 72 -16.84 2.46 -7.18
C ARG A 72 -16.23 1.29 -6.40
N VAL A 73 -14.99 1.46 -5.99
CA VAL A 73 -14.16 0.42 -5.36
C VAL A 73 -13.96 0.69 -3.87
N GLY A 74 -13.34 -0.27 -3.17
CA GLY A 74 -12.97 -0.13 -1.77
C GLY A 74 -11.83 0.86 -1.51
N ALA A 75 -11.30 0.81 -0.30
CA ALA A 75 -10.13 1.60 0.09
C ALA A 75 -8.88 1.23 -0.74
N PRO A 76 -7.95 2.17 -0.97
CA PRO A 76 -6.68 1.85 -1.61
C PRO A 76 -5.85 0.91 -0.74
N MET A 77 -4.98 0.14 -1.39
CA MET A 77 -4.03 -0.73 -0.68
C MET A 77 -3.02 0.10 0.12
N THR A 78 -2.58 -0.43 1.26
CA THR A 78 -1.62 0.22 2.17
C THR A 78 -0.67 -0.81 2.76
N TYR A 79 0.61 -0.49 2.87
CA TYR A 79 1.59 -1.40 3.47
C TYR A 79 1.44 -1.51 4.98
N LEU A 80 0.69 -0.61 5.61
CA LEU A 80 0.44 -0.56 7.05
C LEU A 80 -0.49 -1.68 7.57
N ILE A 81 -1.21 -2.35 6.68
CA ILE A 81 -2.07 -3.49 7.04
C ILE A 81 -1.39 -4.76 6.54
N HIS A 82 -1.27 -5.80 7.38
CA HIS A 82 -0.66 -7.10 7.03
C HIS A 82 -0.97 -7.59 5.60
N ASP A 83 -2.25 -7.71 5.25
CA ASP A 83 -2.76 -8.16 3.95
C ASP A 83 -2.93 -7.05 2.89
N MET A 84 -2.33 -5.89 3.13
CA MET A 84 -2.43 -4.69 2.30
C MET A 84 -3.83 -4.07 2.18
N GLY A 85 -4.79 -4.47 3.03
CA GLY A 85 -6.16 -3.96 3.01
C GLY A 85 -7.10 -4.73 2.07
N LEU A 86 -6.75 -5.95 1.71
CA LEU A 86 -7.58 -6.83 0.87
C LEU A 86 -8.72 -7.49 1.66
N SER A 87 -8.57 -7.68 2.97
CA SER A 87 -9.63 -8.22 3.83
C SER A 87 -10.70 -7.19 4.14
N THR A 88 -11.93 -7.67 4.21
CA THR A 88 -13.05 -6.91 4.79
C THR A 88 -13.12 -7.12 6.30
N MET A 89 -13.90 -6.29 6.99
CA MET A 89 -14.26 -6.50 8.41
C MET A 89 -15.78 -6.41 8.57
N ILE A 90 -16.38 -7.43 9.18
CA ILE A 90 -17.77 -7.37 9.63
C ILE A 90 -17.78 -6.55 10.92
N ASP A 91 -18.38 -5.36 10.87
CA ASP A 91 -18.45 -4.45 12.00
C ASP A 91 -19.07 -5.14 13.22
N TRP A 92 -18.56 -4.84 14.42
CA TRP A 92 -19.06 -5.36 15.68
C TRP A 92 -20.46 -4.85 15.99
N LYS A 93 -20.81 -3.68 15.45
CA LYS A 93 -22.14 -3.09 15.59
C LYS A 93 -23.17 -4.00 14.93
N ASN A 94 -24.26 -4.28 15.64
CA ASN A 94 -25.39 -5.05 15.10
C ASN A 94 -26.29 -4.16 14.25
N LYS A 95 -25.69 -3.44 13.30
CA LYS A 95 -26.37 -2.55 12.36
C LYS A 95 -25.95 -2.88 10.93
N ASP A 96 -26.89 -2.77 10.02
CA ASP A 96 -26.66 -2.90 8.58
C ASP A 96 -26.06 -1.60 8.01
N ILE A 97 -25.62 -1.62 6.74
CA ILE A 97 -25.04 -0.47 6.03
C ILE A 97 -25.99 0.74 5.98
N TYR A 98 -27.30 0.49 5.97
CA TYR A 98 -28.35 1.52 6.04
C TYR A 98 -28.65 1.99 7.47
N GLY A 99 -27.90 1.52 8.48
CA GLY A 99 -28.07 1.90 9.88
C GLY A 99 -29.18 1.15 10.63
N LYS A 100 -29.92 0.26 9.95
CA LYS A 100 -30.99 -0.55 10.54
C LYS A 100 -30.42 -1.59 11.50
N GLU A 101 -31.06 -1.80 12.64
CA GLU A 101 -30.64 -2.82 13.58
C GLU A 101 -30.87 -4.24 13.05
N ILE A 102 -29.90 -5.11 13.31
CA ILE A 102 -29.97 -6.53 12.95
C ILE A 102 -30.98 -7.23 13.88
N PRO A 103 -31.98 -7.93 13.33
CA PRO A 103 -32.97 -8.66 14.12
C PRO A 103 -32.33 -9.67 15.08
N ALA A 104 -32.90 -9.83 16.27
CA ALA A 104 -32.36 -10.72 17.32
C ALA A 104 -32.10 -12.15 16.82
N LYS A 105 -32.99 -12.69 15.97
CA LYS A 105 -32.87 -14.03 15.36
C LYS A 105 -31.60 -14.22 14.54
N LEU A 106 -31.08 -13.16 13.90
CA LEU A 106 -29.87 -13.21 13.07
C LEU A 106 -28.58 -12.91 13.85
N ARG A 107 -28.66 -12.27 15.03
CA ARG A 107 -27.48 -11.85 15.79
C ARG A 107 -26.54 -13.02 16.11
N GLY A 108 -27.09 -14.19 16.46
CA GLY A 108 -26.29 -15.39 16.71
C GLY A 108 -25.58 -15.93 15.46
N GLN A 109 -26.16 -15.76 14.27
CA GLN A 109 -25.51 -16.14 13.00
C GLN A 109 -24.36 -15.19 12.68
N ILE A 110 -24.60 -13.88 12.77
CA ILE A 110 -23.58 -12.86 12.48
C ILE A 110 -22.43 -12.93 13.47
N TYR A 111 -22.72 -13.17 14.75
CA TYR A 111 -21.67 -13.41 15.75
C TYR A 111 -20.75 -14.58 15.35
N ARG A 112 -21.32 -15.69 14.86
CA ARG A 112 -20.54 -16.82 14.34
C ARG A 112 -19.70 -16.41 13.12
N LEU A 113 -20.27 -15.65 12.18
CA LEU A 113 -19.54 -15.15 11.01
C LEU A 113 -18.36 -14.26 11.41
N ARG A 114 -18.54 -13.32 12.34
CA ARG A 114 -17.44 -12.48 12.88
C ARG A 114 -16.35 -13.32 13.52
N LYS A 115 -16.73 -14.33 14.31
CA LYS A 115 -15.80 -15.25 14.96
C LYS A 115 -14.98 -16.03 13.93
N TRP A 116 -15.62 -16.52 12.86
CA TRP A 116 -14.93 -17.21 11.78
C TRP A 116 -14.01 -16.28 10.98
N GLN A 117 -14.48 -15.08 10.63
CA GLN A 117 -13.67 -14.09 9.94
C GLN A 117 -12.41 -13.72 10.73
N SER A 118 -12.54 -13.44 12.03
CA SER A 118 -11.39 -13.12 12.89
C SER A 118 -10.37 -14.24 12.97
N ARG A 119 -10.79 -15.50 12.82
CA ARG A 119 -9.90 -16.67 12.85
C ARG A 119 -9.19 -16.90 11.52
N ILE A 120 -9.87 -16.64 10.40
CA ILE A 120 -9.33 -16.87 9.05
C ILE A 120 -8.42 -15.71 8.62
N ARG A 121 -8.72 -14.48 9.05
CA ARG A 121 -7.99 -13.27 8.62
C ARG A 121 -6.48 -13.37 8.83
N VAL A 122 -6.05 -13.92 9.96
CA VAL A 122 -4.63 -14.03 10.30
C VAL A 122 -4.27 -15.50 10.53
N SER A 123 -4.05 -16.22 9.43
CA SER A 123 -3.80 -17.66 9.44
C SER A 123 -2.32 -18.01 9.63
N ASP A 124 -1.40 -17.26 9.02
CA ASP A 124 0.03 -17.58 9.01
C ASP A 124 0.80 -16.94 10.18
N ALA A 125 1.94 -17.54 10.54
CA ALA A 125 2.88 -17.00 11.52
C ALA A 125 3.50 -15.67 11.05
N THR A 126 3.77 -15.54 9.75
CA THR A 126 4.31 -14.30 9.17
C THR A 126 3.29 -13.16 9.26
N GLU A 127 2.03 -13.42 8.92
CA GLU A 127 0.92 -12.46 9.02
C GLU A 127 0.65 -12.02 10.47
N ARG A 128 0.76 -12.94 11.43
CA ARG A 128 0.69 -12.59 12.87
C ARG A 128 1.82 -11.67 13.28
N ASN A 129 3.05 -11.95 12.83
CA ASN A 129 4.20 -11.08 13.06
C ASN A 129 3.99 -9.70 12.45
N LEU A 130 3.56 -9.62 11.19
CA LEU A 130 3.26 -8.38 10.49
C LEU A 130 2.19 -7.57 11.22
N THR A 131 1.11 -8.20 11.66
CA THR A 131 0.03 -7.54 12.42
C THR A 131 0.58 -6.86 13.68
N PHE A 132 1.39 -7.58 14.45
CA PHE A 132 2.00 -7.04 15.67
C PHE A 132 3.00 -5.93 15.36
N ALA A 133 3.94 -6.17 14.45
CA ALA A 133 5.00 -5.22 14.12
C ALA A 133 4.48 -3.92 13.52
N LEU A 134 3.51 -4.00 12.60
CA LEU A 134 2.92 -2.82 11.98
C LEU A 134 2.09 -2.01 13.00
N SER A 135 1.45 -2.66 13.97
CA SER A 135 0.77 -1.97 15.06
C SER A 135 1.75 -1.21 15.97
N GLU A 136 2.90 -1.82 16.29
CA GLU A 136 3.95 -1.16 17.08
C GLU A 136 4.62 -0.02 16.30
N LEU A 137 4.85 -0.21 15.00
CA LEU A 137 5.37 0.83 14.11
C LEU A 137 4.42 2.02 14.06
N ASP A 138 3.12 1.80 13.89
CA ASP A 138 2.13 2.88 13.84
C ASP A 138 1.97 3.58 15.20
N ARG A 139 2.07 2.84 16.31
CA ARG A 139 2.12 3.40 17.66
C ARG A 139 3.33 4.33 17.83
N MET A 140 4.54 3.86 17.52
CA MET A 140 5.76 4.66 17.61
C MET A 140 5.70 5.90 16.70
N ALA A 141 5.24 5.73 15.46
CA ALA A 141 5.14 6.82 14.50
C ALA A 141 4.09 7.87 14.91
N SER A 142 2.98 7.44 15.53
CA SER A 142 1.97 8.34 16.06
C SER A 142 2.48 9.17 17.24
N ASN A 143 3.25 8.54 18.14
CA ASN A 143 3.88 9.26 19.26
C ASN A 143 4.88 10.33 18.81
N LEU A 144 5.47 10.16 17.62
CA LEU A 144 6.44 11.07 17.02
C LEU A 144 5.80 12.02 15.98
N ASP A 145 4.47 11.98 15.83
CA ASP A 145 3.69 12.73 14.84
C ASP A 145 4.23 12.63 13.39
N LEU A 146 4.70 11.43 13.02
CA LEU A 146 5.28 11.22 11.69
C LEU A 146 4.20 11.13 10.62
N ALA A 147 4.47 11.74 9.48
CA ALA A 147 3.57 11.76 8.33
C ALA A 147 3.31 10.35 7.75
N LYS A 148 2.12 10.15 7.18
CA LYS A 148 1.66 8.83 6.68
C LYS A 148 2.58 8.23 5.61
N ASN A 149 3.12 9.05 4.71
CA ASN A 149 4.06 8.62 3.66
C ASN A 149 5.32 7.96 4.26
N LEU A 150 5.82 8.48 5.38
CA LEU A 150 6.96 7.91 6.08
C LEU A 150 6.58 6.58 6.73
N ARG A 151 5.40 6.49 7.36
CA ARG A 151 4.89 5.24 7.95
C ARG A 151 4.77 4.13 6.91
N GLU A 152 4.22 4.45 5.74
CA GLU A 152 4.13 3.51 4.59
C GLU A 152 5.51 3.02 4.16
N THR A 153 6.49 3.92 4.08
CA THR A 153 7.87 3.56 3.72
C THR A 153 8.52 2.67 4.77
N ALA A 154 8.34 2.99 6.05
CA ALA A 154 8.83 2.17 7.14
C ALA A 154 8.19 0.76 7.14
N ALA A 155 6.88 0.67 6.87
CA ALA A 155 6.18 -0.59 6.73
C ALA A 155 6.70 -1.41 5.54
N LYS A 156 7.02 -0.75 4.42
CA LYS A 156 7.66 -1.41 3.27
C LYS A 156 9.04 -1.96 3.64
N ILE A 157 9.90 -1.16 4.29
CA ILE A 157 11.23 -1.62 4.76
C ILE A 157 11.10 -2.82 5.70
N TYR A 158 10.11 -2.80 6.59
CA TYR A 158 9.85 -3.94 7.49
C TYR A 158 9.47 -5.21 6.70
N ARG A 159 8.59 -5.10 5.70
CA ARG A 159 8.24 -6.24 4.82
C ARG A 159 9.44 -6.78 4.07
N ASP A 160 10.26 -5.90 3.48
CA ASP A 160 11.49 -6.30 2.80
C ASP A 160 12.43 -7.08 3.75
N ALA A 161 12.47 -6.72 5.04
CA ALA A 161 13.22 -7.45 6.06
C ALA A 161 12.61 -8.82 6.44
N VAL A 162 11.28 -8.95 6.43
CA VAL A 162 10.57 -10.23 6.59
C VAL A 162 10.92 -11.18 5.44
N ASP A 163 10.81 -10.67 4.21
CA ASP A 163 11.07 -11.42 2.98
C ASP A 163 12.52 -11.86 2.88
N ALA A 164 13.46 -11.00 3.31
CA ALA A 164 14.88 -11.33 3.43
C ALA A 164 15.23 -12.22 4.66
N HIS A 165 14.23 -12.62 5.45
CA HIS A 165 14.38 -13.47 6.64
C HIS A 165 15.32 -12.90 7.73
N LEU A 166 15.44 -11.58 7.82
CA LEU A 166 16.37 -10.90 8.74
C LEU A 166 15.84 -10.76 10.18
N ILE A 167 14.59 -11.17 10.42
CA ILE A 167 13.86 -10.96 11.68
C ILE A 167 14.08 -12.11 12.67
N ARG A 168 14.34 -13.33 12.19
CA ARG A 168 14.47 -14.51 13.07
C ARG A 168 15.62 -14.30 14.06
N GLY A 169 15.32 -14.44 15.35
CA GLY A 169 16.29 -14.25 16.44
C GLY A 169 16.49 -12.79 16.88
N ARG A 170 15.69 -11.84 16.39
CA ARG A 170 15.70 -10.43 16.81
C ARG A 170 14.38 -10.04 17.45
N SER A 171 14.37 -8.97 18.26
CA SER A 171 13.13 -8.38 18.75
C SER A 171 12.34 -7.75 17.61
N ILE A 172 11.03 -7.99 17.59
CA ILE A 172 10.14 -7.48 16.55
C ILE A 172 10.07 -5.96 16.65
N GLU A 173 9.94 -5.45 17.87
CA GLU A 173 9.91 -4.03 18.21
C GLU A 173 11.23 -3.35 17.81
N GLY A 174 12.37 -4.03 18.01
CA GLY A 174 13.68 -3.50 17.63
C GLY A 174 13.83 -3.36 16.12
N VAL A 175 13.35 -4.34 15.35
CA VAL A 175 13.35 -4.26 13.89
C VAL A 175 12.35 -3.21 13.41
N ALA A 176 11.16 -3.11 14.01
CA ALA A 176 10.17 -2.10 13.67
C ALA A 176 10.70 -0.67 13.91
N ALA A 177 11.35 -0.43 15.05
CA ALA A 177 12.00 0.84 15.35
C ALA A 177 13.15 1.15 14.37
N ALA A 178 13.95 0.15 14.01
CA ALA A 178 15.02 0.32 13.02
C ALA A 178 14.48 0.65 11.62
N SER A 179 13.38 0.01 11.19
CA SER A 179 12.70 0.32 9.94
C SER A 179 12.14 1.75 9.93
N LEU A 180 11.58 2.20 11.05
CA LEU A 180 11.08 3.56 11.21
C LEU A 180 12.23 4.58 11.13
N TYR A 181 13.33 4.33 11.83
CA TYR A 181 14.54 5.16 11.77
C TYR A 181 15.13 5.21 10.35
N ALA A 182 15.19 4.07 9.64
CA ALA A 182 15.66 4.01 8.28
C ALA A 182 14.79 4.87 7.35
N ALA A 183 13.47 4.83 7.51
CA ALA A 183 12.55 5.69 6.77
C ALA A 183 12.80 7.18 7.05
N CYS A 184 12.91 7.59 8.32
CA CYS A 184 13.26 8.98 8.69
C CYS A 184 14.54 9.43 7.99
N ARG A 185 15.58 8.60 8.01
CA ARG A 185 16.87 8.91 7.38
C ARG A 185 16.79 9.05 5.85
N ILE A 186 15.94 8.26 5.18
CA ILE A 186 15.71 8.37 3.73
C ILE A 186 15.03 9.70 3.39
N TYR A 187 14.04 10.09 4.18
CA TYR A 187 13.33 11.36 4.00
C TYR A 187 14.11 12.59 4.51
N LYS A 188 15.27 12.38 5.15
CA LYS A 188 16.12 13.42 5.75
C LYS A 188 15.35 14.29 6.76
N ILE A 189 14.55 13.64 7.58
CA ILE A 189 13.90 14.19 8.77
C ILE A 189 14.77 13.83 9.98
#